data_AF-A0A7X0QZ67-F1
#
_entry.id   AF-A0A7X0QZ67-F1
#
_cell.length_a   1.000
_cell.length_b   1.000
_cell.length_c   1.000
_cell.angle_alpha   90.00
_cell.angle_beta   90.00
_cell.angle_gamma   90.00
#
_symmetry.space_group_name_H-M   'P 1'
#
loop_
_entity.id
_entity.type
_entity.pdbx_description
1 polymer ?
#
loop_
_entity_poly.entity_id
_entity_poly.type
_entity_poly.pdbx_seq_one_letter_code
_entity_poly.pdbx_strand_id
1 'polypeptide(L)'
;MKLIIGFVVVILLWMIYFATQLSATYAPLKSYRFSMTTEELQERLFQVVDTNPNMTLNLSDSTGTDKENRHYHADILIKGETEEYEFSISYYTKDGLWKNNDKSVVSLVGAFDRVNRTGGYKIDNTDIEKLITVFENQVINKIDKNSSR
;
A
#
# COMPACT_ATOMS: atom_id res chain seq x y z
N MET A 1 21.74 -30.28 36.73
CA MET A 1 21.01 -30.79 35.55
C MET A 1 19.60 -30.21 35.39
N LYS A 2 18.72 -30.30 36.41
CA LYS A 2 17.34 -29.75 36.35
C LYS A 2 17.26 -28.22 36.10
N LEU A 3 18.23 -27.47 36.60
CA LEU A 3 18.29 -26.00 36.47
C LEU A 3 18.64 -25.55 35.03
N ILE A 4 19.44 -26.34 34.31
CA ILE A 4 19.82 -26.08 32.91
C ILE A 4 18.62 -26.33 31.99
N ILE A 5 17.85 -27.40 32.27
CA ILE A 5 16.65 -27.73 31.49
C ILE A 5 15.60 -26.62 31.60
N GLY A 6 15.39 -26.08 32.81
CA GLY A 6 14.47 -24.95 33.02
C GLY A 6 14.88 -23.70 32.23
N PHE A 7 16.18 -23.38 32.21
CA PHE A 7 16.71 -22.22 31.47
C PHE A 7 16.53 -22.36 29.94
N VAL A 8 16.76 -23.57 29.40
CA VAL A 8 16.55 -23.85 27.97
C VAL A 8 15.08 -23.69 27.57
N VAL A 9 14.14 -24.15 28.41
CA VAL A 9 12.70 -24.01 28.16
C VAL A 9 12.27 -22.54 28.13
N VAL A 10 12.80 -21.71 29.03
CA VAL A 10 12.51 -20.27 29.07
C VAL A 10 13.00 -19.57 27.79
N ILE A 11 14.22 -19.88 27.33
CA ILE A 11 14.75 -19.32 26.07
C ILE A 11 13.89 -19.71 24.87
N LEU A 12 13.46 -20.97 24.78
CA LEU A 12 12.61 -21.45 23.68
C LEU A 12 11.26 -20.74 23.65
N LEU A 13 10.63 -20.55 24.81
CA LEU A 13 9.37 -19.80 24.92
C LEU A 13 9.54 -18.33 24.53
N TRP A 14 10.68 -17.73 24.89
CA TRP A 14 10.99 -16.34 24.53
C TRP A 14 11.22 -16.18 23.02
N MET A 15 11.87 -17.14 22.37
CA MET A 15 12.05 -17.14 20.92
C MET A 15 10.74 -17.35 20.17
N ILE A 16 9.84 -18.22 20.65
CA ILE A 16 8.51 -18.41 20.05
C ILE A 16 7.70 -17.11 20.19
N TYR A 17 7.74 -16.46 21.35
CA TYR A 17 7.08 -15.17 21.57
C TYR A 17 7.60 -14.10 20.60
N PHE A 18 8.92 -13.98 20.44
CA PHE A 18 9.52 -13.06 19.45
C PHE A 18 9.14 -13.40 18.00
N ALA A 19 9.14 -14.69 17.63
CA ALA A 19 8.74 -15.13 16.30
C ALA A 19 7.27 -14.80 16.00
N THR A 20 6.39 -14.86 17.00
CA THR A 20 4.96 -14.50 16.82
C THR A 20 4.71 -12.99 16.72
N GLN A 21 5.66 -12.14 17.16
CA GLN A 21 5.56 -10.69 17.01
C GLN A 21 6.09 -10.15 15.68
N LEU A 22 6.77 -10.99 14.90
CA LEU A 22 7.05 -10.68 13.50
C LEU A 22 5.75 -10.86 12.70
N SER A 23 4.84 -9.90 12.87
CA SER A 23 3.75 -9.63 11.93
C SER A 23 4.38 -9.60 10.53
N ALA A 24 4.01 -10.57 9.70
CA ALA A 24 4.46 -10.65 8.32
C ALA A 24 3.94 -9.39 7.61
N THR A 25 4.79 -8.37 7.52
CA THR A 25 4.54 -7.22 6.66
C THR A 25 4.70 -7.76 5.25
N TYR A 26 3.57 -8.03 4.58
CA TYR A 26 3.60 -8.52 3.21
C TYR A 26 4.29 -7.48 2.32
N ALA A 27 5.15 -7.95 1.44
CA ALA A 27 5.71 -7.09 0.40
C ALA A 27 4.57 -6.49 -0.43
N PRO A 28 4.71 -5.25 -0.91
CA PRO A 28 3.68 -4.66 -1.76
C PRO A 28 3.46 -5.51 -3.00
N LEU A 29 2.20 -5.58 -3.45
CA LEU A 29 1.79 -6.25 -4.68
C LEU A 29 2.49 -5.62 -5.90
N LYS A 30 2.60 -4.28 -5.91
CA LYS A 30 3.35 -3.53 -6.92
C LYS A 30 3.72 -2.14 -6.40
N SER A 31 4.81 -1.57 -6.90
CA SER A 31 5.23 -0.21 -6.55
C SER A 31 5.48 0.63 -7.81
N TYR A 32 5.06 1.89 -7.73
CA TYR A 32 5.12 2.89 -8.80
C TYR A 32 5.93 4.07 -8.30
N ARG A 33 6.78 4.63 -9.16
CA ARG A 33 7.63 5.77 -8.83
C ARG A 33 7.20 6.95 -9.68
N PHE A 34 6.99 8.09 -9.03
CA PHE A 34 6.64 9.33 -9.70
C PHE A 34 7.73 10.36 -9.48
N SER A 35 7.91 11.25 -10.45
CA SER A 35 8.82 12.40 -10.37
C SER A 35 8.04 13.65 -9.92
N MET A 36 7.29 13.51 -8.83
CA MET A 36 6.48 14.58 -8.22
C MET A 36 6.52 14.44 -6.69
N THR A 37 6.24 15.53 -5.98
CA THR A 37 6.19 15.51 -4.51
C THR A 37 5.02 14.68 -4.00
N THR A 38 5.02 14.35 -2.70
CA THR A 38 3.91 13.63 -2.09
C THR A 38 2.63 14.48 -2.04
N GLU A 39 2.75 15.80 -1.85
CA GLU A 39 1.63 16.73 -1.94
C GLU A 39 1.01 16.76 -3.34
N GLU A 40 1.84 16.87 -4.39
CA GLU A 40 1.38 16.85 -5.79
C GLU A 40 0.71 15.51 -6.13
N LEU A 41 1.33 14.39 -5.74
CA LEU A 41 0.75 13.06 -5.91
C LEU A 41 -0.64 12.95 -5.25
N GLN A 42 -0.77 13.45 -4.03
CA GLN A 42 -2.04 13.45 -3.31
C GLN A 42 -3.10 14.30 -4.02
N GLU A 43 -2.73 15.50 -4.50
CA GLU A 43 -3.64 16.33 -5.30
C GLU A 43 -4.09 15.60 -6.57
N ARG A 44 -3.17 14.95 -7.29
CA ARG A 44 -3.51 14.18 -8.49
C ARG A 44 -4.42 12.99 -8.19
N LEU A 45 -4.20 12.30 -7.07
CA LEU A 45 -5.09 11.22 -6.60
C LEU A 45 -6.51 11.74 -6.36
N PHE A 46 -6.65 12.89 -5.68
CA PHE A 46 -7.95 13.53 -5.50
C PHE A 46 -8.60 13.91 -6.83
N GLN A 47 -7.86 14.50 -7.77
CA GLN A 47 -8.37 14.82 -9.10
C GLN A 47 -8.88 13.58 -9.84
N VAL A 48 -8.18 12.44 -9.74
CA VAL A 48 -8.64 11.17 -10.32
C VAL A 48 -9.95 10.73 -9.70
N VAL A 49 -10.11 10.84 -8.38
CA VAL A 49 -11.34 10.45 -7.68
C VAL A 49 -12.49 11.39 -8.03
N ASP A 50 -12.28 12.70 -7.95
CA ASP A 50 -13.31 13.73 -8.21
C ASP A 50 -13.86 13.68 -9.64
N THR A 51 -13.05 13.25 -10.61
CA THR A 51 -13.47 13.09 -12.01
C THR A 51 -14.15 11.76 -12.31
N ASN A 52 -14.15 10.81 -11.37
CA ASN A 52 -14.78 9.50 -11.52
C ASN A 52 -15.87 9.32 -10.45
N PRO A 53 -17.17 9.52 -10.77
CA PRO A 53 -18.26 9.47 -9.80
C PRO A 53 -18.43 8.10 -9.11
N ASN A 54 -17.84 7.06 -9.70
CA ASN A 54 -17.85 5.69 -9.22
C ASN A 54 -16.68 5.39 -8.28
N MET A 55 -15.82 6.37 -7.98
CA MET A 55 -14.62 6.18 -7.17
C MET A 55 -14.75 6.97 -5.86
N THR A 56 -14.28 6.37 -4.76
CA THR A 56 -14.13 7.07 -3.48
C THR A 56 -12.75 6.79 -2.89
N LEU A 57 -12.17 7.78 -2.22
CA LEU A 57 -10.88 7.70 -1.57
C LEU A 57 -11.04 7.94 -0.07
N ASN A 58 -10.59 6.99 0.74
CA ASN A 58 -10.54 7.10 2.18
C ASN A 58 -9.09 7.15 2.63
N LEU A 59 -8.66 8.31 3.13
CA LEU A 59 -7.34 8.44 3.73
C LEU A 59 -7.36 7.85 5.14
N SER A 60 -6.38 7.01 5.46
CA SER A 60 -6.13 6.52 6.81
C SER A 60 -4.85 7.15 7.38
N ASP A 61 -4.86 7.38 8.69
CA ASP A 61 -3.89 8.24 9.37
C ASP A 61 -2.43 7.80 9.14
N SER A 62 -1.53 8.79 9.07
CA SER A 62 -0.12 8.58 8.77
C SER A 62 0.63 7.93 9.94
N THR A 63 1.45 6.92 9.66
CA THR A 63 2.46 6.48 10.63
C THR A 63 3.76 7.27 10.37
N GLY A 64 4.26 7.99 11.39
CA GLY A 64 5.51 8.74 11.32
C GLY A 64 5.46 10.09 12.05
N THR A 65 6.44 10.35 12.91
CA THR A 65 6.56 11.60 13.70
C THR A 65 7.18 12.77 12.92
N ASP A 66 7.93 12.49 11.84
CA ASP A 66 8.66 13.51 11.07
C ASP A 66 8.12 13.62 9.64
N LYS A 67 8.03 14.87 9.11
CA LYS A 67 7.48 15.17 7.78
C LYS A 67 8.16 14.40 6.63
N GLU A 68 9.45 14.12 6.78
CA GLU A 68 10.29 13.48 5.76
C GLU A 68 10.08 11.96 5.66
N ASN A 69 9.70 11.30 6.77
CA ASN A 69 9.48 9.85 6.82
C ASN A 69 8.00 9.47 6.98
N ARG A 70 7.10 10.37 6.57
CA ARG A 70 5.67 10.13 6.75
C ARG A 70 5.18 9.13 5.70
N HIS A 71 4.69 7.99 6.19
CA HIS A 71 3.98 7.02 5.38
C HIS A 71 2.49 7.29 5.45
N TYR A 72 1.89 7.57 4.29
CA TYR A 72 0.46 7.76 4.16
C TYR A 72 -0.19 6.47 3.69
N HIS A 73 -1.42 6.24 4.14
CA HIS A 73 -2.23 5.11 3.73
C HIS A 73 -3.56 5.61 3.17
N ALA A 74 -4.04 4.93 2.13
CA ALA A 74 -5.34 5.23 1.56
C ALA A 74 -5.99 4.00 0.97
N ASP A 75 -7.31 3.95 1.06
CA ASP A 75 -8.14 2.95 0.39
C ASP A 75 -8.92 3.62 -0.73
N ILE A 76 -8.82 3.06 -1.93
CA ILE A 76 -9.54 3.49 -3.12
C ILE A 76 -10.60 2.43 -3.42
N LEU A 77 -11.85 2.85 -3.43
CA LEU A 77 -13.00 2.00 -3.74
C LEU A 77 -13.58 2.42 -5.09
N ILE A 78 -13.77 1.47 -5.99
CA ILE A 78 -14.37 1.67 -7.31
C ILE A 78 -15.64 0.82 -7.39
N LYS A 79 -16.79 1.46 -7.63
CA LYS A 79 -18.11 0.82 -7.68
C LYS A 79 -18.75 1.00 -9.06
N GLY A 80 -18.87 -0.09 -9.81
CA GLY A 80 -19.70 -0.20 -11.00
C GLY A 80 -21.03 -0.91 -10.72
N GLU A 81 -21.81 -1.15 -11.76
CA GLU A 81 -23.10 -1.88 -11.64
C GLU A 81 -22.89 -3.36 -11.29
N THR A 82 -21.82 -3.96 -11.83
CA THR A 82 -21.52 -5.40 -11.67
C THR A 82 -20.13 -5.67 -11.07
N GLU A 83 -19.43 -4.62 -10.66
CA GLU A 83 -18.06 -4.73 -10.15
C GLU A 83 -17.86 -3.80 -8.95
N GLU A 84 -17.10 -4.28 -7.97
CA GLU A 84 -16.70 -3.49 -6.81
C GLU A 84 -15.26 -3.85 -6.46
N TYR A 85 -14.34 -2.93 -6.68
CA TYR A 85 -12.92 -3.12 -6.41
C TYR A 85 -12.46 -2.25 -5.26
N GLU A 86 -11.60 -2.80 -4.41
CA GLU A 86 -10.97 -2.06 -3.33
C GLU A 86 -9.45 -2.21 -3.40
N PHE A 87 -8.76 -1.09 -3.35
CA PHE A 87 -7.31 -1.02 -3.43
C PHE A 87 -6.76 -0.29 -2.22
N SER A 88 -5.89 -0.95 -1.46
CA SER A 88 -5.17 -0.33 -0.35
C SER A 88 -3.78 0.06 -0.82
N ILE A 89 -3.46 1.34 -0.72
CA ILE A 89 -2.16 1.89 -1.10
C ILE A 89 -1.44 2.47 0.11
N SER A 90 -0.11 2.42 0.04
CA SER A 90 0.76 3.26 0.86
C SER A 90 1.59 4.17 -0.03
N TYR A 91 1.80 5.41 0.39
CA TYR A 91 2.60 6.36 -0.38
C TYR A 91 3.46 7.22 0.53
N TYR A 92 4.65 7.56 0.04
CA TYR A 92 5.66 8.30 0.80
C TYR A 92 6.66 8.99 -0.13
N THR A 93 7.35 10.01 0.40
CA THR A 93 8.48 10.66 -0.28
C THR A 93 9.70 9.75 -0.18
N LYS A 94 10.32 9.43 -1.32
CA LYS A 94 11.54 8.65 -1.31
C LYS A 94 12.72 9.58 -1.11
N ASP A 95 13.17 9.68 0.13
CA ASP A 95 14.36 10.45 0.45
C ASP A 95 15.63 9.74 -0.04
N GLY A 96 16.35 10.38 -0.95
CA GLY A 96 17.78 10.12 -1.10
C GLY A 96 18.52 10.97 -0.08
N LEU A 97 19.49 10.39 0.65
CA LEU A 97 20.36 11.04 1.66
C LEU A 97 21.00 12.39 1.25
N TRP A 98 20.83 12.88 0.01
CA TRP A 98 21.58 14.00 -0.56
C TRP A 98 20.84 14.94 -1.54
N LYS A 99 19.52 14.81 -1.84
CA LYS A 99 18.90 15.67 -2.90
C LYS A 99 17.43 16.02 -2.65
N ASN A 100 17.02 17.21 -3.10
CA ASN A 100 15.63 17.63 -3.25
C ASN A 100 14.75 16.47 -3.76
N ASN A 101 13.83 16.01 -2.92
CA ASN A 101 13.09 14.76 -3.08
C ASN A 101 11.77 14.96 -3.83
N ASP A 102 11.84 15.38 -5.09
CA ASP A 102 10.68 15.43 -6.01
C ASP A 102 10.32 14.01 -6.50
N LYS A 103 10.38 13.02 -5.63
CA LYS A 103 10.12 11.61 -5.96
C LYS A 103 9.24 10.97 -4.91
N SER A 104 8.02 10.64 -5.31
CA SER A 104 7.08 9.87 -4.49
C SER A 104 7.01 8.43 -4.97
N VAL A 105 6.69 7.53 -4.04
CA VAL A 105 6.45 6.12 -4.31
C VAL A 105 5.03 5.80 -3.88
N VAL A 106 4.25 5.17 -4.77
CA VAL A 106 2.98 4.53 -4.44
C VAL A 106 3.20 3.04 -4.43
N SER A 107 2.83 2.37 -3.34
CA SER A 107 2.84 0.92 -3.23
C SER A 107 1.42 0.41 -3.08
N LEU A 108 1.00 -0.46 -4.00
CA LEU A 108 -0.24 -1.20 -3.86
C LEU A 108 0.00 -2.33 -2.86
N VAL A 109 -0.65 -2.25 -1.69
CA VAL A 109 -0.47 -3.19 -0.58
C VAL A 109 -1.55 -4.26 -0.59
N GLY A 110 -2.77 -3.91 -1.00
CA GLY A 110 -3.89 -4.83 -1.12
C GLY A 110 -4.77 -4.52 -2.31
N ALA A 111 -5.37 -5.55 -2.90
CA ALA A 111 -6.32 -5.42 -3.99
C ALA A 111 -7.41 -6.48 -3.87
N PHE A 112 -8.68 -6.09 -3.92
CA PHE A 112 -9.82 -6.97 -3.74
C PHE A 112 -10.88 -6.76 -4.81
N ASP A 113 -11.45 -7.87 -5.29
CA ASP A 113 -12.75 -7.90 -5.97
C ASP A 113 -13.82 -8.27 -4.94
N ARG A 114 -14.61 -7.29 -4.50
CA ARG A 114 -15.62 -7.48 -3.46
C ARG A 114 -16.81 -8.30 -3.95
N VAL A 115 -17.13 -8.26 -5.24
CA VAL A 115 -18.23 -9.03 -5.85
C VAL A 115 -17.85 -10.50 -5.93
N ASN A 116 -16.68 -10.81 -6.51
CA ASN A 116 -16.22 -12.18 -6.69
C ASN A 116 -15.54 -12.76 -5.44
N ARG A 117 -15.30 -11.93 -4.41
CA ARG A 117 -14.62 -12.29 -3.16
C ARG A 117 -13.21 -12.83 -3.37
N THR A 118 -12.48 -12.23 -4.30
CA THR A 118 -11.10 -12.60 -4.64
C THR A 118 -10.13 -11.45 -4.40
N GLY A 119 -8.82 -11.73 -4.53
CA GLY A 119 -7.74 -10.79 -4.21
C GLY A 119 -7.15 -11.00 -2.80
N GLY A 120 -6.51 -9.97 -2.27
CA GLY A 120 -5.80 -10.02 -1.00
C GLY A 120 -4.54 -9.18 -0.98
N TYR A 121 -3.64 -9.55 -0.06
CA TYR A 121 -2.35 -8.87 0.20
C TYR A 121 -1.14 -9.67 -0.31
N LYS A 122 -1.35 -10.89 -0.83
CA LYS A 122 -0.29 -11.77 -1.32
C LYS A 122 -0.31 -11.82 -2.84
N ILE A 123 0.86 -11.68 -3.46
CA ILE A 123 1.02 -11.69 -4.91
C ILE A 123 0.64 -13.03 -5.55
N ASP A 124 0.78 -14.14 -4.82
CA ASP A 124 0.54 -15.50 -5.33
C ASP A 124 -0.95 -15.86 -5.52
N ASN A 125 -1.88 -14.94 -5.27
CA ASN A 125 -3.30 -15.19 -5.49
C ASN A 125 -3.65 -14.98 -6.98
N THR A 126 -4.35 -15.94 -7.59
CA THR A 126 -4.59 -16.08 -9.04
C THR A 126 -5.16 -14.83 -9.71
N ASP A 127 -5.93 -14.01 -8.98
CA ASP A 127 -6.61 -12.83 -9.54
C ASP A 127 -5.85 -11.51 -9.35
N ILE A 128 -4.71 -11.52 -8.64
CA ILE A 128 -3.99 -10.29 -8.27
C ILE A 128 -3.47 -9.56 -9.50
N GLU A 129 -2.92 -10.25 -10.49
CA GLU A 129 -2.42 -9.61 -11.72
C GLU A 129 -3.53 -8.87 -12.49
N LYS A 130 -4.74 -9.46 -12.53
CA LYS A 130 -5.91 -8.80 -13.10
C LYS A 130 -6.27 -7.54 -12.31
N LEU A 131 -6.29 -7.62 -10.99
CA LEU A 131 -6.61 -6.47 -10.12
C LEU A 131 -5.55 -5.37 -10.20
N ILE A 132 -4.27 -5.73 -10.29
CA ILE A 132 -3.17 -4.79 -10.56
C ILE A 132 -3.43 -4.05 -11.88
N THR A 133 -3.82 -4.77 -12.93
CA THR A 133 -4.11 -4.16 -14.24
C THR A 133 -5.29 -3.19 -14.15
N VAL A 134 -6.34 -3.52 -13.40
CA VAL A 134 -7.48 -2.61 -13.16
C VAL A 134 -7.00 -1.36 -12.42
N PHE A 135 -6.21 -1.54 -11.36
CA PHE A 135 -5.65 -0.43 -10.59
C PHE A 135 -4.78 0.49 -11.46
N GLU A 136 -3.91 -0.07 -12.30
CA GLU A 136 -3.05 0.70 -13.19
C GLU A 136 -3.88 1.54 -14.17
N ASN A 137 -4.89 0.95 -14.78
CA ASN A 137 -5.73 1.63 -15.76
C ASN A 137 -6.65 2.69 -15.14
N GLN A 138 -7.20 2.42 -13.96
CA GLN A 138 -8.17 3.29 -13.32
C GLN A 138 -7.53 4.39 -12.47
N VAL A 139 -6.32 4.18 -11.98
CA VAL A 139 -5.64 5.09 -11.04
C VAL A 139 -4.30 5.55 -11.62
N ILE A 140 -3.30 4.67 -11.72
CA ILE A 140 -1.90 5.05 -12.01
C ILE A 140 -1.78 5.79 -13.35
N ASN A 141 -2.36 5.24 -14.42
CA ASN A 141 -2.29 5.84 -15.76
C ASN A 141 -2.99 7.21 -15.82
N LYS A 142 -3.97 7.45 -14.95
CA LYS A 142 -4.67 8.75 -14.87
C LYS A 142 -3.86 9.79 -14.10
N ILE A 143 -3.06 9.37 -13.11
CA ILE A 143 -2.09 10.24 -12.43
C ILE A 143 -1.00 10.68 -13.41
N ASP A 144 -0.42 9.74 -14.17
CA ASP A 144 0.73 10.02 -15.04
C ASP A 144 0.36 10.86 -16.29
N LYS A 145 -0.80 10.61 -16.91
CA LYS A 145 -1.31 11.44 -18.02
C LYS A 145 -1.47 12.91 -17.65
N ASN A 146 -1.76 13.20 -16.38
CA ASN A 146 -1.90 14.55 -15.88
C ASN A 146 -0.56 15.25 -15.61
N SER A 147 0.58 14.54 -15.69
CA SER A 147 1.93 15.09 -15.56
C SER A 147 2.50 15.67 -16.86
N SER A 148 1.84 15.48 -18.02
CA SER A 148 2.33 15.90 -19.35
C SER A 148 1.64 17.15 -19.91
N ARG A 149 1.03 17.97 -19.05
CA ARG A 149 0.40 19.25 -19.39
C ARG A 149 0.98 20.37 -18.55
#